data_AF-A0A380FLH5-F1
#
_entry.id   AF-A0A380FLH5-F1
#
_cell.length_a   1.000
_cell.length_b   1.000
_cell.length_c   1.000
_cell.angle_alpha   90.00
_cell.angle_beta   90.00
_cell.angle_gamma   90.00
#
_symmetry.space_group_name_H-M   'P 1'
#
loop_
_entity.id
_entity.type
_entity.pdbx_description
1 polymer ?
#
loop_
_entity_poly.entity_id
_entity_poly.type
_entity_poly.pdbx_seq_one_letter_code
_entity_poly.pdbx_strand_id
1 'polypeptide(L)' 'MKQFEIVTQPIKTEQYREFVLNEKQGAVVVFTGHVREWTKGIRTEYLEYEAYIPMAEKKIKANW' A
#
# COMPACT_ATOMS: atom_id res chain seq x y z
N MET A 1 -10.78 -6.21 4.21
CA MET A 1 -9.33 -6.11 4.08
C MET A 1 -8.77 -7.51 3.97
N LYS A 2 -8.04 -7.79 2.89
CA LYS A 2 -7.17 -8.96 2.80
C LYS A 2 -5.78 -8.59 3.29
N GLN A 3 -4.97 -9.56 3.71
CA GLN A 3 -3.56 -9.34 4.08
C GLN A 3 -2.76 -8.67 2.95
N PHE A 4 -3.07 -8.99 1.69
CA PHE A 4 -2.51 -8.38 0.49
C PHE A 4 -3.67 -8.06 -0.46
N GLU A 5 -3.84 -6.79 -0.83
CA GLU A 5 -4.94 -6.35 -1.68
C GLU A 5 -4.56 -5.17 -2.57
N ILE A 6 -5.26 -5.06 -3.71
CA ILE A 6 -5.31 -3.85 -4.52
C ILE A 6 -6.68 -3.19 -4.28
N VAL A 7 -6.69 -1.90 -3.97
CA VAL A 7 -7.91 -1.15 -3.68
C VAL A 7 -8.00 0.09 -4.57
N THR A 8 -9.22 0.50 -4.89
CA THR A 8 -9.52 1.75 -5.63
C THR A 8 -10.00 2.88 -4.73
N GLN A 9 -10.33 2.55 -3.48
CA GLN A 9 -10.78 3.52 -2.48
C GLN A 9 -9.60 4.07 -1.67
N PRO A 10 -9.73 5.26 -1.06
CA PRO A 10 -8.72 5.79 -0.15
C PRO A 10 -8.32 4.76 0.91
N ILE A 11 -7.01 4.57 1.05
CA ILE A 11 -6.43 3.55 1.94
C ILE A 11 -6.65 3.99 3.40
N LYS A 12 -7.39 3.19 4.17
CA LYS A 12 -7.45 3.37 5.64
C LYS A 12 -6.23 2.70 6.24
N THR A 13 -5.24 3.48 6.69
CA THR A 13 -3.90 2.96 7.07
C THR A 13 -3.92 2.14 8.36
N GLU A 14 -4.65 2.57 9.38
CA GLU A 14 -4.56 1.97 10.73
C GLU A 14 -4.98 0.50 10.77
N GLN A 15 -5.97 0.09 9.97
CA GLN A 15 -6.41 -1.30 9.93
C GLN A 15 -5.26 -2.27 9.59
N TYR A 16 -4.28 -1.84 8.78
CA TYR A 16 -3.14 -2.70 8.39
C TYR A 16 -2.10 -2.82 9.52
N ARG A 17 -1.93 -1.77 10.33
CA ARG A 17 -1.09 -1.83 11.54
C ARG A 17 -1.72 -2.73 12.58
N GLU A 18 -3.03 -2.63 12.76
CA GLU A 18 -3.81 -3.49 13.68
C GLU A 18 -3.77 -4.95 13.26
N PHE A 19 -3.84 -5.23 11.95
CA PHE A 19 -3.79 -6.60 11.41
C PHE A 19 -2.51 -7.37 11.81
N VAL A 20 -1.36 -6.69 11.90
CA VAL A 20 -0.07 -7.34 12.20
C VAL A 20 0.28 -7.33 13.69
N LEU A 21 -0.52 -6.67 14.53
CA LEU A 21 -0.23 -6.49 15.95
C LEU A 21 -0.86 -7.60 16.80
N ASN A 22 -0.04 -8.22 17.64
CA ASN A 22 -0.41 -9.10 18.75
C ASN A 22 0.60 -8.93 19.89
N GLU A 23 0.37 -9.65 20.99
CA GLU A 23 1.15 -9.54 22.23
C GLU A 23 2.65 -9.87 22.08
N LYS A 24 3.06 -10.43 20.93
CA LYS A 24 4.46 -10.80 20.66
C LYS A 24 5.24 -9.73 19.88
N GLN A 25 4.61 -8.69 19.34
CA GLN A 25 5.32 -7.62 18.62
C GLN A 25 5.52 -6.40 19.52
N GLY A 26 6.77 -6.02 19.74
CA GLY A 26 7.12 -4.78 20.46
C GLY A 26 7.18 -3.52 19.58
N ALA A 27 7.14 -3.69 18.26
CA ALA A 27 7.17 -2.58 17.30
C ALA A 27 6.52 -3.00 15.97
N VAL A 28 5.94 -2.01 15.27
CA VAL A 28 5.42 -2.14 13.90
C VAL A 28 5.93 -0.96 13.09
N VAL A 29 6.43 -1.22 11.88
CA VAL A 29 6.85 -0.19 10.92
C VAL A 29 5.85 -0.17 9.77
N VAL A 30 5.31 1.01 9.46
CA VAL A 30 4.39 1.21 8.34
C VAL A 30 5.02 2.17 7.34
N PHE A 31 5.05 1.77 6.08
CA PHE A 31 5.50 2.61 4.97
C PHE A 31 4.30 3.06 4.13
N THR A 32 4.25 4.35 3.78
CA THR A 32 3.22 4.91 2.88
C THR A 32 3.87 5.67 1.74
N GLY A 33 3.54 5.29 0.50
CA GLY A 33 3.93 6.02 -0.69
C GLY A 33 2.91 7.11 -1.01
N HIS A 34 3.36 8.35 -1.15
CA HIS A 34 2.50 9.50 -1.50
C HIS A 34 2.86 10.05 -2.87
N VAL A 35 1.84 10.50 -3.61
CA VAL A 35 2.07 11.24 -4.87
C VAL A 35 2.76 12.56 -4.54
N ARG A 36 3.83 12.90 -5.28
CA ARG A 36 4.54 14.17 -5.14
C ARG A 36 4.06 15.14 -6.20
N GLU A 37 3.92 16.41 -5.82
CA GLU A 37 3.48 17.47 -6.75
C GLU A 37 4.55 17.82 -7.80
N TRP A 38 5.84 17.71 -7.46
CA TRP A 38 6.93 18.08 -8.36
C TRP A 38 7.88 16.92 -8.59
N THR A 39 8.09 16.58 -9.86
CA THR A 39 9.08 15.57 -10.28
C THR A 39 9.88 16.11 -11.45
N LYS A 40 11.21 16.19 -11.29
CA LYS A 40 12.15 16.66 -12.34
C LYS A 40 11.76 18.04 -12.93
N GLY A 41 11.25 18.95 -12.09
CA GLY A 41 10.87 20.31 -12.50
C GLY A 41 9.51 20.43 -13.21
N ILE A 42 8.78 19.32 -13.38
CA ILE A 42 7.44 19.31 -13.98
C ILE A 42 6.41 19.08 -12.86
N ARG A 43 5.32 19.85 -12.89
CA ARG A 43 4.20 19.72 -11.95
C ARG A 43 3.33 18.53 -12.36
N THR A 44 3.04 17.64 -11.41
CA THR A 44 2.12 16.52 -11.58
C THR A 44 0.73 16.95 -11.12
N GLU A 45 -0.27 16.86 -12.01
CA GLU A 45 -1.67 17.13 -11.65
C GLU A 45 -2.26 15.97 -10.84
N TYR A 46 -2.13 14.74 -11.35
CA TYR A 46 -2.49 13.50 -10.66
C TYR A 46 -1.72 12.31 -11.25
N LEU A 47 -1.83 11.15 -10.60
CA LEU A 47 -1.39 9.87 -11.14
C LEU A 47 -2.59 8.94 -11.24
N GLU A 48 -2.66 8.20 -12.34
CA GLU A 48 -3.62 7.12 -12.54
C GLU A 48 -2.90 5.78 -12.40
N TYR A 49 -3.50 4.86 -11.64
CA TYR A 49 -2.93 3.55 -11.37
C TYR A 49 -3.83 2.46 -11.93
N GLU A 50 -3.21 1.51 -12.65
CA GLU A 50 -3.88 0.32 -13.17
C GLU A 50 -3.13 -0.94 -12.70
N ALA A 51 -3.85 -2.06 -12.60
CA ALA A 51 -3.25 -3.34 -12.25
C ALA A 51 -4.04 -4.51 -12.83
N TYR A 52 -3.33 -5.56 -13.25
CA TYR A 52 -3.95 -6.88 -13.41
C TYR A 52 -4.12 -7.54 -12.03
N ILE A 53 -5.24 -7.23 -11.38
CA ILE A 53 -5.47 -7.47 -9.95
C ILE A 53 -5.12 -8.90 -9.49
N PRO A 54 -5.60 -9.99 -10.13
CA PRO A 54 -5.32 -11.35 -9.66
C PRO A 54 -3.82 -11.70 -9.69
N MET A 55 -3.07 -11.16 -10.65
CA MET A 55 -1.62 -11.37 -10.73
C MET A 55 -0.87 -10.49 -9.72
N ALA A 56 -1.29 -9.23 -9.57
CA ALA A 56 -0.68 -8.30 -8.63
C ALA A 56 -0.80 -8.80 -7.18
N GLU A 57 -1.98 -9.24 -6.74
CA GLU A 57 -2.18 -9.81 -5.40
C GLU A 57 -1.27 -11.03 -5.17
N LYS A 58 -1.11 -11.91 -6.17
CA LYS A 58 -0.18 -13.04 -6.11
C LYS A 58 1.27 -12.61 -6.01
N LYS A 59 1.67 -11.55 -6.70
CA LYS A 59 3.04 -11.03 -6.68
C LYS A 59 3.40 -10.35 -5.36
N ILE A 60 2.45 -9.67 -4.72
CA ILE A 60 2.66 -9.10 -3.37
C ILE A 60 2.81 -10.22 -2.34
N LYS A 61 2.01 -11.29 -2.46
CA LYS A 61 2.11 -12.46 -1.58
C LYS A 61 3.43 -13.24 -1.76
N ALA A 62 3.90 -13.35 -3.00
CA ALA A 62 5.07 -14.14 -3.33
C ALA A 62 6.36 -13.41 -2.95
N ASN A 63 6.92 -13.74 -1.77
CA ASN A 63 8.35 -13.75 -1.42
C ASN A 63 8.57 -13.66 0.10
N TRP A 64 8.07 -14.66 0.83
CA TRP A 64 8.54 -15.02 2.16
C TRP A 64 8.63 -16.54 2.25
#